data_AF-A0A4Y1ZGY5-F1
#
_entry.id   AF-A0A4Y1ZGY5-F1
#
_cell.length_a   1.000
_cell.length_b   1.000
_cell.length_c   1.000
_cell.angle_alpha   90.00
_cell.angle_beta   90.00
_cell.angle_gamma   90.00
#
_symmetry.space_group_name_H-M   'P 1'
#
loop_
_entity.id
_entity.type
_entity.pdbx_description
1 polymer ?
#
loop_
_entity_poly.entity_id
_entity_poly.type
_entity_poly.pdbx_seq_one_letter_code
_entity_poly.pdbx_strand_id
1 'polypeptide(L)'
;MNQPKLLPVVASSIIGATIEWYDFFLYGVVASMVLNHLYFPSDNLFLSTLLAYVTFAVGFFARPIGGIIFGHFGDKLGRKKCWY
;
A
#
# COMPACT_ATOMS: atom_id res chain seq x y z
N MET A 1 -31.07 -7.64 21.64
CA MET A 1 -30.16 -6.74 20.90
C MET A 1 -28.76 -7.35 20.95
N ASN A 2 -28.40 -8.20 19.98
CA ASN A 2 -27.08 -8.84 19.93
C ASN A 2 -26.05 -7.77 19.53
N GLN A 3 -25.25 -7.31 20.48
CA GLN A 3 -24.12 -6.44 20.20
C GLN A 3 -23.16 -7.18 19.25
N PRO A 4 -22.74 -6.58 18.12
CA PRO A 4 -21.71 -7.18 17.30
C PRO A 4 -20.46 -7.37 18.17
N LYS A 5 -19.85 -8.57 18.11
CA LYS A 5 -18.60 -8.82 18.83
C LYS A 5 -17.55 -7.85 18.26
N LEU A 6 -17.16 -6.84 19.04
CA LEU A 6 -16.23 -5.78 18.61
C LEU A 6 -14.80 -6.30 18.48
N LEU A 7 -14.42 -7.26 19.31
CA LEU A 7 -13.05 -7.77 19.39
C LEU A 7 -12.53 -8.38 18.07
N PRO A 8 -13.28 -9.24 17.34
CA PRO A 8 -12.86 -9.74 16.03
C PRO A 8 -12.72 -8.64 14.96
N VAL A 9 -13.57 -7.61 14.99
CA VAL A 9 -13.52 -6.49 14.04
C VAL A 9 -12.26 -5.65 14.26
N VAL A 10 -11.94 -5.37 15.51
CA VAL A 10 -10.72 -4.63 15.88
C VAL A 10 -9.47 -5.46 15.54
N ALA A 11 -9.46 -6.74 15.89
CA ALA A 11 -8.32 -7.62 15.60
C ALA A 11 -8.04 -7.76 14.10
N SER A 12 -9.08 -7.99 13.28
CA SER A 12 -8.93 -8.06 11.82
C SER A 12 -8.44 -6.75 11.21
N SER A 13 -8.90 -5.60 11.73
CA SER A 13 -8.44 -4.28 11.27
C SER A 13 -6.95 -4.05 11.59
N ILE A 14 -6.50 -4.45 12.79
CA ILE A 14 -5.09 -4.33 13.21
C ILE A 14 -4.20 -5.25 12.38
N ILE A 15 -4.61 -6.50 12.18
CA ILE A 15 -3.84 -7.46 11.38
C ILE A 15 -3.73 -6.98 9.93
N GLY A 16 -4.84 -6.53 9.33
CA GLY A 16 -4.84 -5.98 7.97
C GLY A 16 -3.89 -4.78 7.85
N ALA A 17 -3.99 -3.82 8.76
CA ALA A 17 -3.07 -2.68 8.80
C ALA A 17 -1.61 -3.11 8.94
N THR A 18 -1.33 -4.11 9.77
CA THR A 18 0.04 -4.60 10.01
C THR A 18 0.64 -5.22 8.75
N ILE A 19 -0.14 -6.03 8.02
CA ILE A 19 0.29 -6.65 6.76
C ILE A 19 0.57 -5.57 5.69
N GLU A 20 -0.31 -4.57 5.58
CA GLU A 20 -0.12 -3.44 4.67
C GLU A 20 1.14 -2.64 4.98
N TRP A 21 1.48 -2.46 6.26
CA TRP A 21 2.74 -1.80 6.65
C TRP A 21 3.94 -2.69 6.38
N TYR A 22 3.85 -3.99 6.67
CA TYR A 22 4.92 -4.94 6.43
C TYR A 22 5.36 -4.97 4.97
N ASP A 23 4.40 -5.04 4.04
CA ASP A 23 4.68 -5.05 2.60
C ASP A 23 5.38 -3.77 2.15
N PHE A 24 4.98 -2.61 2.69
CA PHE A 24 5.60 -1.31 2.36
C PHE A 24 7.03 -1.19 2.84
N PHE A 25 7.31 -1.66 4.06
CA PHE A 25 8.67 -1.71 4.57
C PHE A 25 9.53 -2.66 3.74
N LEU A 26 9.02 -3.84 3.42
CA LEU A 26 9.73 -4.82 2.62
C LEU A 26 10.07 -4.26 1.24
N TYR A 27 9.11 -3.66 0.55
CA TYR A 27 9.32 -3.06 -0.76
C TYR A 27 10.32 -1.90 -0.72
N GLY A 28 10.27 -1.05 0.31
CA GLY A 28 11.21 0.05 0.49
C GLY A 28 12.67 -0.42 0.67
N VAL A 29 12.88 -1.51 1.40
CA VAL A 29 14.21 -2.13 1.56
C VAL A 29 14.67 -2.80 0.27
N VAL A 30 13.79 -3.55 -0.39
CA VAL A 30 14.10 -4.22 -1.66
C VAL A 30 14.37 -3.21 -2.78
N ALA A 31 13.74 -2.04 -2.74
CA ALA A 31 13.94 -0.99 -3.73
C ALA A 31 15.39 -0.50 -3.81
N SER A 32 16.05 -0.32 -2.66
CA SER A 32 17.44 0.14 -2.62
C SER A 32 18.46 -0.96 -2.87
N MET A 33 18.12 -2.22 -2.57
CA MET A 33 19.06 -3.34 -2.69
C MET A 33 18.98 -4.08 -4.02
N VAL A 34 17.78 -4.19 -4.62
CA VAL A 34 17.53 -5.05 -5.79
C VAL A 34 16.95 -4.28 -6.97
N LEU A 35 15.96 -3.40 -6.74
CA LEU A 35 15.29 -2.71 -7.86
C LEU A 35 16.21 -1.72 -8.58
N ASN A 36 17.14 -1.10 -7.85
CA ASN A 36 18.15 -0.20 -8.43
C ASN A 36 19.02 -0.89 -9.49
N HIS A 37 19.45 -2.13 -9.26
CA HIS A 37 20.30 -2.88 -10.20
C HIS A 37 19.48 -3.63 -11.26
N LEU A 38 18.27 -4.08 -10.92
CA LEU A 38 17.45 -4.89 -11.81
C LEU A 38 16.69 -4.06 -12.86
N TYR A 39 16.14 -2.90 -12.46
CA TYR A 39 15.29 -2.07 -13.33
C TYR A 39 15.96 -0.76 -13.78
N PHE A 40 16.93 -0.26 -13.03
CA PHE A 40 17.62 1.00 -13.32
C PHE A 40 19.16 0.87 -13.36
N PRO A 41 19.72 -0.09 -14.13
CA PRO A 41 21.16 -0.21 -14.26
C PRO A 41 21.73 1.08 -14.88
N SER A 42 22.64 1.75 -14.17
CA SER A 42 23.32 2.95 -14.66
C SER A 42 24.76 2.99 -14.17
N ASP A 43 25.59 3.80 -14.84
CA ASP A 43 27.00 3.99 -14.49
C ASP A 43 27.17 4.75 -13.15
N ASN A 44 26.09 5.33 -12.62
CA ASN A 44 26.10 6.10 -11.38
C ASN A 44 25.14 5.50 -10.35
N LEU A 45 25.70 4.87 -9.33
CA LEU A 45 24.97 4.21 -8.23
C LEU A 45 23.94 5.14 -7.54
N PHE A 46 24.24 6.44 -7.45
CA PHE A 46 23.33 7.42 -6.85
C PHE A 46 22.04 7.57 -7.67
N LEU A 47 22.15 7.69 -9.00
CA LEU A 47 21.00 7.86 -9.89
C LEU A 47 20.12 6.61 -9.92
N SER A 48 20.73 5.42 -9.94
CA SER A 48 19.99 4.14 -9.90
C SER A 48 19.19 3.98 -8.61
N THR A 49 19.78 4.34 -7.47
CA THR A 49 19.11 4.25 -6.17
C THR A 49 18.00 5.30 -6.05
N LEU A 50 18.24 6.52 -6.53
CA LEU A 50 17.25 7.58 -6.57
C LEU A 50 16.02 7.18 -7.40
N LEU A 51 16.22 6.62 -8.60
CA LEU A 51 15.14 6.16 -9.47
C LEU A 51 14.31 5.03 -8.84
N ALA A 52 14.97 4.09 -8.14
CA ALA A 52 14.28 3.03 -7.42
C ALA A 52 13.39 3.59 -6.29
N TYR A 53 13.89 4.54 -5.50
CA TYR A 53 13.10 5.22 -4.48
C TYR A 53 11.97 6.09 -5.05
N VAL A 54 12.20 6.75 -6.19
CA VAL A 54 11.14 7.51 -6.88
C VAL A 54 10.01 6.59 -7.32
N THR A 55 10.33 5.41 -7.85
CA THR A 55 9.32 4.42 -8.23
C THR A 55 8.50 3.95 -7.02
N PHE A 56 9.16 3.72 -5.88
CA PHE A 56 8.47 3.45 -4.62
C PHE A 56 7.58 4.62 -4.16
N ALA A 57 8.08 5.86 -4.24
CA ALA A 57 7.34 7.06 -3.86
C ALA A 57 6.08 7.23 -4.72
N VAL A 58 6.14 6.95 -6.02
CA VAL A 58 4.95 6.99 -6.91
C VAL A 58 3.88 6.00 -6.44
N GLY A 59 4.27 4.78 -6.06
CA GLY A 59 3.34 3.79 -5.49
C GLY A 59 2.74 4.26 -4.16
N PHE A 60 3.50 4.99 -3.34
CA PHE A 60 2.98 5.60 -2.12
C PHE A 60 1.92 6.67 -2.41
N PHE A 61 2.13 7.53 -3.43
CA PHE A 61 1.13 8.52 -3.86
C PHE A 61 -0.09 7.90 -4.55
N ALA A 62 0.04 6.71 -5.14
CA ALA A 62 -1.10 6.00 -5.71
C ALA A 62 -2.16 5.62 -4.65
N ARG A 63 -1.74 5.40 -3.39
CA ARG A 63 -2.66 5.05 -2.28
C ARG A 63 -3.69 6.13 -1.94
N PRO A 64 -3.33 7.40 -1.66
CA PRO A 64 -4.33 8.44 -1.41
C PRO A 64 -5.21 8.68 -2.63
N ILE A 65 -4.66 8.59 -3.85
CA ILE A 65 -5.44 8.73 -5.09
C ILE A 65 -6.48 7.60 -5.19
N GLY A 66 -6.04 6.36 -4.98
CA GLY A 66 -6.92 5.19 -4.92
C GLY A 66 -7.98 5.35 -3.83
N GLY A 67 -7.61 5.79 -2.63
CA GLY A 67 -8.53 6.04 -1.53
C GLY A 67 -9.58 7.10 -1.83
N ILE A 68 -9.22 8.17 -2.53
CA ILE A 68 -10.18 9.21 -2.98
C ILE A 68 -11.16 8.62 -4.00
N ILE A 69 -10.64 7.89 -5.00
CA ILE A 69 -11.46 7.31 -6.06
C ILE A 69 -12.37 6.23 -5.47
N PHE A 70 -11.80 5.17 -4.88
CA PHE A 70 -12.55 4.05 -4.31
C PHE A 70 -13.38 4.44 -3.09
N GLY A 71 -12.96 5.46 -2.32
CA GLY A 71 -13.76 6.03 -1.25
C GLY A 71 -15.00 6.74 -1.78
N HIS A 72 -14.85 7.58 -2.82
CA HIS A 72 -15.99 8.24 -3.48
C HIS A 72 -16.98 7.22 -4.07
N PHE A 73 -16.47 6.17 -4.73
CA PHE A 73 -17.31 5.09 -5.24
C PHE A 73 -17.95 4.27 -4.12
N GLY A 74 -17.22 3.96 -3.05
CA GLY A 74 -17.71 3.22 -1.89
C GLY A 74 -18.81 3.96 -1.12
N ASP A 75 -18.73 5.28 -1.04
CA ASP A 75 -19.75 6.13 -0.43
C ASP A 75 -21.01 6.22 -1.30
N LYS A 76 -20.88 6.26 -2.63
CA LYS A 76 -22.03 6.28 -3.56
C LYS A 76 -22.73 4.93 -3.73
N LEU A 77 -21.98 3.81 -3.78
CA LEU A 77 -22.52 2.48 -4.08
C LEU A 77 -22.95 1.71 -2.82
N GLY A 78 -22.51 2.16 -1.64
CA GLY A 78 -22.83 1.56 -0.36
C GLY A 78 -21.93 0.36 -0.03
N ARG A 79 -21.24 0.44 1.12
CA ARG A 79 -20.25 -0.53 1.63
C ARG A 79 -20.68 -2.02 1.65
N LYS A 80 -21.98 -2.32 1.49
CA LYS A 80 -22.51 -3.70 1.53
C LYS A 80 -22.74 -4.35 0.15
N LYS A 81 -22.71 -3.60 -0.96
CA LYS A 81 -22.97 -4.13 -2.31
C LYS A 81 -21.71 -4.55 -3.09
N CYS A 82 -20.53 -4.39 -2.49
CA CYS A 82 -19.26 -4.68 -3.18
C CYS A 82 -18.82 -6.16 -3.08
N TRP A 83 -19.50 -6.98 -2.27
CA TRP A 83 -19.05 -8.34 -1.94
C TRP A 83 -20.17 -9.40 -1.92
N TYR A 84 -21.25 -9.17 -2.67
CA TYR A 84 -22.23 -10.18 -3.10
C TYR A 84 -22.51 -9.95 -4.57
#